data_AF-A0A1N6S0J1-F1
#
_entry.id   AF-A0A1N6S0J1-F1
#
_cell.length_a   1.000
_cell.length_b   1.000
_cell.length_c   1.000
_cell.angle_alpha   90.00
_cell.angle_beta   90.00
_cell.angle_gamma   90.00
#
_symmetry.space_group_name_H-M   'P 1'
#
loop_
_entity.id
_entity.type
_entity.pdbx_description
1 polymer ?
#
loop_
_entity_poly.entity_id
_entity_poly.type
_entity_poly.pdbx_seq_one_letter_code
_entity_poly.pdbx_strand_id
1 'polypeptide(L)'
;MGERALPLHMSVDLIRPEQSAEELYGKGYVYSPKLYARDYEHFGGDLLSLEALTGRELCVAGEMPVICHTGAVTPGAVHLLEKAGLSIPSTLYTYSSDEEYVSILQKLSLQGKKVIFQYPHPSEDAPDSLYWVDPSVIAYVSDKRSIPALVPPEHVPPRRMVSIEELIADTPPLPFILKTGDGRPTSGGCGVLFIERTEQLHTISEDFGDLSTIILEEYIEYDRNFGFHFAADQHGTVSFLGKSEQVVNDDNCFRGSWISTNAEPFERVVEAGFQVMQNIVAAGYVGTAGFDVLMRGSDFYFIDLNVRFNASSCGLMIYKSVEDVYKKPVIRLSCLEWEGDFGEGLSVVDAYLSQNQFIPLSLLDASYVARKTGPSKIIGLVIGHSEEEVESILLSMEKDRLTQRE
;
A
#
# COMPACT_ATOMS: atom_id res chain seq x y z
N MET A 1 -22.80 43.78 -18.99
CA MET A 1 -22.45 43.01 -17.78
C MET A 1 -23.59 42.07 -17.54
N GLY A 2 -23.45 40.82 -17.98
CA GLY A 2 -24.44 39.77 -17.78
C GLY A 2 -23.86 38.77 -16.80
N GLU A 3 -24.45 38.69 -15.62
CA GLU A 3 -24.18 37.63 -14.64
C GLU A 3 -24.51 36.29 -15.30
N ARG A 4 -23.47 35.48 -15.55
CA ARG A 4 -23.66 34.06 -15.79
C ARG A 4 -23.97 33.44 -14.44
N ALA A 5 -25.23 33.06 -14.26
CA ALA A 5 -25.61 32.10 -13.23
C ALA A 5 -24.76 30.84 -13.44
N LEU A 6 -23.88 30.55 -12.47
CA LEU A 6 -23.26 29.23 -12.36
C LEU A 6 -24.40 28.21 -12.20
N PRO A 7 -24.40 27.11 -12.98
CA PRO A 7 -25.41 26.08 -12.82
C PRO A 7 -25.36 25.57 -11.38
N LEU A 8 -26.54 25.29 -10.80
CA LEU A 8 -26.67 24.66 -9.48
C LEU A 8 -25.70 23.50 -9.40
N HIS A 9 -24.71 23.59 -8.49
CA HIS A 9 -23.91 22.44 -8.09
C HIS A 9 -24.89 21.36 -7.64
N MET A 10 -25.03 20.30 -8.43
CA MET A 10 -25.51 19.03 -7.91
C MET A 10 -24.60 18.72 -6.72
N SER A 11 -25.17 18.48 -5.54
CA SER A 11 -24.36 18.11 -4.39
C SER A 11 -23.73 16.76 -4.72
N VAL A 12 -22.45 16.76 -5.06
CA VAL A 12 -21.69 15.53 -5.18
C VAL A 12 -21.62 14.98 -3.77
N ASP A 13 -22.19 13.79 -3.56
CA ASP A 13 -22.09 13.11 -2.28
C ASP A 13 -20.61 12.81 -2.04
N LEU A 14 -20.05 13.43 -1.01
CA LEU A 14 -18.62 13.41 -0.76
C LEU A 14 -18.22 12.06 -0.15
N ILE A 15 -17.19 11.45 -0.72
CA ILE A 15 -16.52 10.30 -0.15
C ILE A 15 -15.43 10.81 0.79
N ARG A 16 -15.50 10.42 2.06
CA ARG A 16 -14.53 10.83 3.08
C ARG A 16 -13.97 9.62 3.82
N PRO A 17 -12.71 9.66 4.23
CA PRO A 17 -12.21 8.64 5.13
C PRO A 17 -12.90 8.75 6.50
N GLU A 18 -13.10 7.63 7.18
CA GLU A 18 -13.55 7.62 8.58
C GLU A 18 -12.55 8.33 9.50
N GLN A 19 -11.27 8.26 9.14
CA GLN A 19 -10.18 9.00 9.76
C GLN A 19 -9.17 9.35 8.68
N SER A 20 -8.89 10.63 8.44
CA SER A 20 -7.91 11.10 7.46
C SER A 20 -6.47 10.99 7.99
N ALA A 21 -5.48 11.05 7.09
CA ALA A 21 -4.08 11.15 7.48
C ALA A 21 -3.82 12.41 8.33
N GLU A 22 -4.47 13.54 8.05
CA GLU A 22 -4.37 14.74 8.91
C GLU A 22 -4.86 14.47 10.33
N GLU A 23 -5.92 13.70 10.51
CA GLU A 23 -6.42 13.32 11.83
C GLU A 23 -5.52 12.30 12.53
N LEU A 24 -4.90 11.38 11.77
CA LEU A 24 -3.94 10.41 12.30
C LEU A 24 -2.65 11.08 12.78
N TYR A 25 -1.98 11.80 11.89
CA TYR A 25 -0.65 12.33 12.16
C TYR A 25 -0.65 13.71 12.81
N GLY A 26 -1.74 14.48 12.64
CA GLY A 26 -1.85 15.86 13.09
C GLY A 26 -1.59 16.90 11.99
N LYS A 27 -1.75 18.17 12.35
CA LYS A 27 -1.65 19.32 11.43
C LYS A 27 -0.23 19.85 11.31
N GLY A 28 0.07 20.46 10.17
CA GLY A 28 1.33 21.19 9.94
C GLY A 28 2.47 20.33 9.40
N TYR A 29 2.23 19.05 9.19
CA TYR A 29 3.12 18.09 8.54
C TYR A 29 2.90 18.05 7.03
N VAL A 30 3.88 17.52 6.31
CA VAL A 30 3.78 17.19 4.88
C VAL A 30 3.84 15.67 4.75
N TYR A 31 3.03 15.10 3.88
CA TYR A 31 2.98 13.67 3.67
C TYR A 31 3.75 13.25 2.42
N SER A 32 4.62 12.24 2.54
CA SER A 32 5.32 11.65 1.41
C SER A 32 4.96 10.16 1.25
N PRO A 33 4.09 9.82 0.29
CA PRO A 33 3.78 8.43 -0.08
C PRO A 33 4.90 7.78 -0.91
N LYS A 34 5.89 8.55 -1.39
CA LYS A 34 6.93 8.02 -2.29
C LYS A 34 7.77 6.96 -1.58
N LEU A 35 7.82 5.80 -2.20
CA LEU A 35 8.85 4.79 -1.98
C LEU A 35 10.17 5.35 -2.52
N TYR A 36 11.14 5.59 -1.64
CA TYR A 36 12.46 6.04 -2.05
C TYR A 36 13.51 5.04 -1.61
N ALA A 37 14.07 4.35 -2.59
CA ALA A 37 15.36 3.69 -2.45
C ALA A 37 16.18 4.10 -3.66
N ARG A 38 17.50 4.31 -3.45
CA ARG A 38 18.44 4.41 -4.57
C ARG A 38 18.49 3.12 -5.39
N ASP A 39 17.99 2.05 -4.79
CA ASP A 39 17.86 0.73 -5.36
C ASP A 39 16.39 0.26 -5.27
N TYR A 40 15.64 0.47 -6.34
CA TYR A 40 14.25 0.04 -6.44
C TYR A 40 14.10 -1.49 -6.56
N GLU A 41 15.19 -2.25 -6.71
CA GLU A 41 15.16 -3.70 -6.93
C GLU A 41 14.58 -4.49 -5.73
N HIS A 42 14.54 -3.87 -4.54
CA HIS A 42 13.93 -4.45 -3.34
C HIS A 42 12.42 -4.26 -3.21
N PHE A 43 11.81 -3.50 -4.12
CA PHE A 43 10.37 -3.31 -4.15
C PHE A 43 9.77 -4.11 -5.31
N GLY A 44 8.74 -4.90 -5.01
CA GLY A 44 7.97 -5.57 -6.04
C GLY A 44 7.19 -4.55 -6.87
N GLY A 45 7.56 -4.40 -8.15
CA GLY A 45 6.85 -3.52 -9.08
C GLY A 45 7.76 -2.77 -10.03
N ASP A 46 7.22 -2.39 -11.17
CA ASP A 46 7.88 -1.46 -12.08
C ASP A 46 7.76 -0.01 -11.55
N LEU A 47 8.64 0.89 -12.00
CA LEU A 47 8.66 2.28 -11.55
C LEU A 47 7.31 3.00 -11.73
N LEU A 48 6.53 2.70 -12.78
CA LEU A 48 5.21 3.30 -12.95
C LEU A 48 4.27 2.85 -11.83
N SER A 49 4.31 1.57 -11.45
CA SER A 49 3.53 1.07 -10.32
C SER A 49 3.91 1.76 -9.00
N LEU A 50 5.21 2.03 -8.77
CA LEU A 50 5.69 2.71 -7.57
C LEU A 50 5.28 4.20 -7.55
N GLU A 51 5.39 4.90 -8.68
CA GLU A 51 4.98 6.30 -8.79
C GLU A 51 3.46 6.48 -8.70
N ALA A 52 2.68 5.51 -9.18
CA ALA A 52 1.23 5.51 -9.06
C ALA A 52 0.76 5.46 -7.60
N LEU A 53 1.57 4.94 -6.67
CA LEU A 53 1.22 4.94 -5.25
C LEU A 53 1.10 6.37 -4.70
N THR A 54 1.82 7.33 -5.28
CA THR A 54 1.82 8.71 -4.79
C THR A 54 0.52 9.46 -5.03
N GLY A 55 -0.30 9.00 -5.99
CA GLY A 55 -1.66 9.50 -6.17
C GLY A 55 -2.69 8.81 -5.28
N ARG A 56 -2.45 7.55 -4.88
CA ARG A 56 -3.43 6.70 -4.17
C ARG A 56 -3.89 7.32 -2.85
N GLU A 57 -2.96 7.91 -2.12
CA GLU A 57 -3.18 8.39 -0.77
C GLU A 57 -3.74 9.82 -0.72
N LEU A 58 -3.91 10.49 -1.87
CA LEU A 58 -4.51 11.82 -1.94
C LEU A 58 -5.93 11.84 -1.35
N CYS A 59 -6.73 10.81 -1.64
CA CYS A 59 -8.12 10.73 -1.22
C CYS A 59 -8.34 10.59 0.29
N VAL A 60 -7.28 10.23 1.04
CA VAL A 60 -7.33 10.05 2.50
C VAL A 60 -6.45 11.05 3.25
N ALA A 61 -5.72 11.92 2.53
CA ALA A 61 -4.77 12.84 3.14
C ALA A 61 -5.43 13.96 3.99
N GLY A 62 -6.71 14.26 3.75
CA GLY A 62 -7.36 15.43 4.33
C GLY A 62 -6.82 16.72 3.68
N GLU A 63 -6.54 17.75 4.47
CA GLU A 63 -5.90 18.99 3.99
C GLU A 63 -4.36 18.99 4.14
N MET A 64 -3.78 17.84 4.52
CA MET A 64 -2.34 17.74 4.67
C MET A 64 -1.65 17.94 3.31
N PRO A 65 -0.64 18.81 3.19
CA PRO A 65 0.14 18.90 1.97
C PRO A 65 0.78 17.56 1.60
N VAL A 66 0.68 17.15 0.35
CA VAL A 66 1.21 15.86 -0.14
C VAL A 66 2.29 16.09 -1.19
N ILE A 67 3.36 15.29 -1.13
CA ILE A 67 4.35 15.17 -2.21
C ILE A 67 3.89 14.07 -3.17
N CYS A 68 3.73 14.35 -4.47
CA CYS A 68 3.26 13.34 -5.42
C CYS A 68 3.86 13.50 -6.81
N HIS A 69 3.90 12.41 -7.58
CA HIS A 69 4.40 12.46 -8.94
C HIS A 69 3.45 13.28 -9.83
N THR A 70 3.99 14.13 -10.70
CA THR A 70 3.20 15.03 -11.57
C THR A 70 2.24 14.24 -12.48
N GLY A 71 2.64 13.05 -12.92
CA GLY A 71 1.82 12.16 -13.75
C GLY A 71 0.58 11.60 -13.02
N ALA A 72 0.55 11.60 -11.68
CA ALA A 72 -0.58 11.10 -10.89
C ALA A 72 -1.63 12.19 -10.63
N VAL A 73 -1.31 13.45 -10.94
CA VAL A 73 -2.15 14.63 -10.68
C VAL A 73 -2.30 15.48 -11.95
N THR A 74 -2.38 14.83 -13.11
CA THR A 74 -2.75 15.51 -14.35
C THR A 74 -4.16 16.12 -14.20
N PRO A 75 -4.49 17.20 -14.95
CA PRO A 75 -5.82 17.82 -14.84
C PRO A 75 -6.97 16.83 -15.06
N GLY A 76 -6.80 15.85 -15.96
CA GLY A 76 -7.79 14.80 -16.21
C GLY A 76 -7.91 13.81 -15.05
N ALA A 77 -6.78 13.38 -14.46
CA ALA A 77 -6.77 12.51 -13.30
C ALA A 77 -7.46 13.18 -12.09
N VAL A 78 -7.08 14.41 -11.77
CA VAL A 78 -7.67 15.21 -10.68
C VAL A 78 -9.17 15.38 -10.89
N HIS A 79 -9.59 15.71 -12.11
CA HIS A 79 -11.01 15.86 -12.42
C HIS A 79 -11.83 14.59 -12.14
N LEU A 80 -11.32 13.39 -12.48
CA LEU A 80 -12.04 12.14 -12.21
C LEU A 80 -12.09 11.79 -10.72
N LEU A 81 -11.02 12.06 -9.97
CA LEU A 81 -11.01 11.89 -8.51
C LEU A 81 -12.06 12.81 -7.85
N GLU A 82 -12.10 14.09 -8.24
CA GLU A 82 -13.11 15.05 -7.75
C GLU A 82 -14.52 14.68 -8.18
N LYS A 83 -14.71 14.23 -9.44
CA LYS A 83 -16.00 13.74 -9.95
C LYS A 83 -16.52 12.53 -9.17
N ALA A 84 -15.61 11.68 -8.69
CA ALA A 84 -15.94 10.57 -7.81
C ALA A 84 -16.31 11.01 -6.38
N GLY A 85 -16.25 12.30 -6.06
CA GLY A 85 -16.55 12.83 -4.74
C GLY A 85 -15.39 12.73 -3.75
N LEU A 86 -14.18 12.38 -4.21
CA LEU A 86 -12.99 12.32 -3.37
C LEU A 86 -12.44 13.73 -3.15
N SER A 87 -11.98 13.99 -1.93
CA SER A 87 -11.30 15.25 -1.59
C SER A 87 -9.80 15.10 -1.81
N ILE A 88 -9.19 16.06 -2.50
CA ILE A 88 -7.74 16.13 -2.74
C ILE A 88 -7.19 17.31 -1.95
N PRO A 89 -6.02 17.18 -1.30
CA PRO A 89 -5.39 18.29 -0.60
C PRO A 89 -5.19 19.51 -1.48
N SER A 90 -5.45 20.68 -0.92
CA SER A 90 -5.26 21.97 -1.61
C SER A 90 -3.79 22.29 -1.93
N THR A 91 -2.82 21.64 -1.26
CA THR A 91 -1.38 21.84 -1.47
C THR A 91 -0.71 20.55 -1.92
N LEU A 92 -0.17 20.57 -3.13
CA LEU A 92 0.59 19.47 -3.70
C LEU A 92 2.01 19.93 -4.05
N TYR A 93 3.02 19.18 -3.62
CA TYR A 93 4.40 19.34 -4.05
C TYR A 93 4.68 18.29 -5.12
N THR A 94 4.74 18.70 -6.38
CA THR A 94 4.90 17.76 -7.50
C THR A 94 6.34 17.61 -7.94
N TYR A 95 6.71 16.38 -8.33
CA TYR A 95 8.00 16.06 -8.94
C TYR A 95 7.81 15.16 -10.18
N SER A 96 8.81 15.15 -11.05
CA SER A 96 8.88 14.29 -12.24
C SER A 96 10.20 13.50 -12.31
N SER A 97 11.11 13.73 -11.36
CA SER A 97 12.36 12.98 -11.21
C SER A 97 12.78 12.88 -9.73
N ASP A 98 13.71 11.99 -9.43
CA ASP A 98 14.25 11.83 -8.09
C ASP A 98 15.02 13.09 -7.63
N GLU A 99 15.69 13.82 -8.53
CA GLU A 99 16.35 15.08 -8.20
C GLU A 99 15.36 16.18 -7.79
N GLU A 100 14.21 16.25 -8.48
CA GLU A 100 13.13 17.18 -8.11
C GLU A 100 12.53 16.79 -6.76
N TYR A 101 12.33 15.49 -6.51
CA TYR A 101 11.88 14.99 -5.22
C TYR A 101 12.82 15.39 -4.08
N VAL A 102 14.13 15.14 -4.24
CA VAL A 102 15.14 15.54 -3.24
C VAL A 102 15.19 17.06 -3.05
N SER A 103 15.04 17.85 -4.11
CA SER A 103 14.94 19.32 -4.04
C SER A 103 13.75 19.78 -3.20
N ILE A 104 12.59 19.10 -3.31
CA ILE A 104 11.42 19.35 -2.45
C ILE A 104 11.76 19.06 -0.98
N LEU A 105 12.38 17.91 -0.68
CA LEU A 105 12.77 17.55 0.69
C LEU A 105 13.73 18.58 1.31
N GLN A 106 14.73 19.01 0.54
CA GLN A 106 15.67 20.06 0.96
C GLN A 106 14.96 21.39 1.25
N LYS A 107 14.02 21.79 0.39
CA LYS A 107 13.22 23.01 0.61
C LYS A 107 12.37 22.91 1.88
N LEU A 108 11.73 21.76 2.13
CA LEU A 108 10.93 21.54 3.33
C LEU A 108 11.79 21.54 4.60
N SER A 109 12.97 20.93 4.54
CA SER A 109 13.98 20.97 5.61
C SER A 109 14.40 22.41 5.95
N LEU A 110 14.72 23.23 4.94
CA LEU A 110 15.06 24.65 5.13
C LEU A 110 13.90 25.49 5.70
N GLN A 111 12.66 25.07 5.50
CA GLN A 111 11.47 25.70 6.07
C GLN A 111 11.15 25.22 7.49
N GLY A 112 11.94 24.29 8.04
CA GLY A 112 11.67 23.68 9.35
C GLY A 112 10.40 22.83 9.37
N LYS A 113 9.96 22.35 8.20
CA LYS A 113 8.81 21.44 8.10
C LYS A 113 9.22 20.03 8.50
N LYS A 114 8.23 19.26 8.95
CA LYS A 114 8.37 17.83 9.20
C LYS A 114 7.57 17.05 8.16
N VAL A 115 8.14 15.94 7.71
CA VAL A 115 7.60 15.06 6.68
C VAL A 115 7.30 13.70 7.29
N ILE A 116 6.13 13.16 6.95
CA ILE A 116 5.73 11.78 7.25
C ILE A 116 6.21 10.93 6.08
N PHE A 117 7.09 9.97 6.37
CA PHE A 117 7.62 9.02 5.41
C PHE A 117 7.12 7.62 5.74
N GLN A 118 6.91 6.81 4.70
CA GLN A 118 6.62 5.38 4.85
C GLN A 118 7.87 4.53 5.07
N TYR A 119 9.02 5.03 4.63
CA TYR A 119 10.30 4.32 4.66
C TYR A 119 11.45 5.26 5.00
N PRO A 120 12.53 4.74 5.62
CA PRO A 120 13.76 5.49 5.78
C PRO A 120 14.35 5.83 4.41
N HIS A 121 14.73 7.09 4.25
CA HIS A 121 15.49 7.60 3.12
C HIS A 121 16.97 7.72 3.52
N PRO A 122 17.91 7.71 2.55
CA PRO A 122 19.30 8.05 2.79
C PRO A 122 19.44 9.40 3.49
N SER A 123 20.30 9.46 4.51
CA SER A 123 20.46 10.64 5.38
C SER A 123 20.91 11.91 4.64
N GLU A 124 21.62 11.75 3.52
CA GLU A 124 22.05 12.86 2.67
C GLU A 124 20.90 13.47 1.85
N ASP A 125 19.84 12.71 1.60
CA ASP A 125 18.67 13.13 0.82
C ASP A 125 17.54 13.62 1.76
N ALA A 126 17.39 12.98 2.94
CA ALA A 126 16.46 13.39 3.98
C ALA A 126 17.14 13.29 5.37
N PRO A 127 17.51 14.42 6.00
CA PRO A 127 18.09 14.40 7.34
C PRO A 127 17.04 14.05 8.40
N ASP A 128 17.44 13.45 9.52
CA ASP A 128 16.54 13.06 10.64
C ASP A 128 15.67 14.22 11.15
N SER A 129 16.19 15.45 11.09
CA SER A 129 15.44 16.66 11.46
C SER A 129 14.22 16.93 10.57
N LEU A 130 14.14 16.34 9.37
CA LEU A 130 12.99 16.41 8.48
C LEU A 130 11.89 15.42 8.88
N TYR A 131 12.20 14.34 9.58
CA TYR A 131 11.23 13.30 9.89
C TYR A 131 10.25 13.71 10.99
N TRP A 132 8.99 13.35 10.81
CA TRP A 132 8.00 13.36 11.89
C TRP A 132 8.18 12.19 12.85
N VAL A 133 8.13 10.96 12.33
CA VAL A 133 8.47 9.73 13.08
C VAL A 133 9.96 9.45 12.90
N ASP A 134 10.68 9.20 13.99
CA ASP A 134 12.12 8.95 13.96
C ASP A 134 12.47 7.85 12.93
N PRO A 135 13.43 8.09 12.01
CA PRO A 135 13.76 7.12 10.96
C PRO A 135 14.23 5.77 11.50
N SER A 136 14.83 5.73 12.70
CA SER A 136 15.23 4.48 13.36
C SER A 136 14.02 3.65 13.81
N VAL A 137 12.92 4.32 14.20
CA VAL A 137 11.65 3.65 14.52
C VAL A 137 11.05 3.06 13.25
N ILE A 138 10.99 3.84 12.15
CA ILE A 138 10.49 3.36 10.85
C ILE A 138 11.31 2.14 10.37
N ALA A 139 12.64 2.21 10.49
CA ALA A 139 13.52 1.11 10.12
C ALA A 139 13.25 -0.14 10.97
N TYR A 140 13.13 0.01 12.31
CA TYR A 140 12.85 -1.10 13.22
C TYR A 140 11.53 -1.81 12.92
N VAL A 141 10.44 -1.05 12.71
CA VAL A 141 9.12 -1.64 12.45
C VAL A 141 8.97 -2.19 11.02
N SER A 142 9.84 -1.78 10.10
CA SER A 142 9.91 -2.33 8.74
C SER A 142 10.79 -3.58 8.64
N ASP A 143 11.62 -3.85 9.64
CA ASP A 143 12.56 -4.97 9.67
C ASP A 143 11.85 -6.26 10.11
N LYS A 144 11.84 -7.28 9.24
CA LYS A 144 11.23 -8.60 9.53
C LYS A 144 11.83 -9.31 10.74
N ARG A 145 13.03 -8.92 11.20
CA ARG A 145 13.66 -9.42 12.43
C ARG A 145 13.00 -8.89 13.69
N SER A 146 12.25 -7.78 13.64
CA SER A 146 11.55 -7.22 14.79
C SER A 146 10.24 -7.94 15.11
N ILE A 147 9.69 -8.72 14.17
CA ILE A 147 8.40 -9.44 14.31
C ILE A 147 8.33 -10.23 15.63
N PRO A 148 9.32 -11.05 16.04
CA PRO A 148 9.24 -11.81 17.31
C PRO A 148 9.18 -10.94 18.57
N ALA A 149 9.60 -9.67 18.49
CA ALA A 149 9.51 -8.72 19.61
C ALA A 149 8.18 -7.95 19.62
N LEU A 150 7.51 -7.84 18.47
CA LEU A 150 6.26 -7.08 18.30
C LEU A 150 5.01 -7.96 18.37
N VAL A 151 5.14 -9.24 18.04
CA VAL A 151 4.02 -10.20 17.94
C VAL A 151 4.01 -11.17 19.11
N PRO A 152 2.84 -11.51 19.69
CA PRO A 152 2.73 -12.57 20.68
C PRO A 152 3.39 -13.88 20.18
N PRO A 153 4.30 -14.51 20.95
CA PRO A 153 5.12 -15.62 20.46
C PRO A 153 4.34 -16.80 19.87
N GLU A 154 3.14 -17.08 20.38
CA GLU A 154 2.24 -18.12 19.89
C GLU A 154 1.70 -17.87 18.47
N HIS A 155 1.78 -16.63 17.98
CA HIS A 155 1.33 -16.21 16.65
C HIS A 155 2.49 -15.84 15.73
N VAL A 156 3.72 -16.17 16.12
CA VAL A 156 4.92 -16.03 15.27
C VAL A 156 5.24 -17.39 14.66
N PRO A 157 5.35 -17.52 13.33
CA PRO A 157 5.87 -18.73 12.71
C PRO A 157 7.23 -19.11 13.31
N PRO A 158 7.48 -20.40 13.63
CA PRO A 158 8.78 -20.84 14.11
C PRO A 158 9.88 -20.41 13.15
N ARG A 159 10.87 -19.66 13.65
CA ARG A 159 11.91 -19.05 12.81
C ARG A 159 13.22 -18.85 13.54
N ARG A 160 14.31 -18.79 12.78
CA ARG A 160 15.67 -18.50 13.27
C ARG A 160 16.51 -17.79 12.20
N MET A 161 17.57 -17.12 12.65
CA MET A 161 18.58 -16.55 11.75
C MET A 161 19.58 -17.64 11.34
N VAL A 162 19.98 -17.64 10.07
CA VAL A 162 20.94 -18.58 9.46
C VAL A 162 21.75 -17.90 8.36
N SER A 163 22.85 -18.51 7.93
CA SER A 163 23.48 -18.19 6.64
C SER A 163 23.08 -19.18 5.55
N ILE A 164 23.30 -18.81 4.28
CA ILE A 164 23.09 -19.72 3.15
C ILE A 164 24.03 -20.94 3.22
N GLU A 165 25.27 -20.76 3.68
CA GLU A 165 26.23 -21.84 3.84
C GLU A 165 25.78 -22.84 4.90
N GLU A 166 25.19 -22.36 6.02
CA GLU A 166 24.60 -23.21 7.05
C GLU A 166 23.44 -24.04 6.48
N LEU A 167 22.56 -23.43 5.68
CA LEU A 167 21.43 -24.12 5.04
C LEU A 167 21.87 -25.18 4.03
N ILE A 168 22.95 -24.92 3.28
CA ILE A 168 23.51 -25.88 2.32
C ILE A 168 24.20 -27.04 3.07
N ALA A 169 24.88 -26.76 4.19
CA ALA A 169 25.57 -27.78 4.97
C ALA A 169 24.62 -28.69 5.75
N ASP A 170 23.53 -28.15 6.28
CA ASP A 170 22.52 -28.86 7.07
C ASP A 170 21.11 -28.39 6.68
N THR A 171 20.62 -28.89 5.55
CA THR A 171 19.31 -28.51 5.01
C THR A 171 18.18 -29.05 5.91
N PRO A 172 17.31 -28.18 6.45
CA PRO A 172 16.19 -28.60 7.28
C PRO A 172 15.12 -29.35 6.44
N PRO A 173 14.15 -30.03 7.09
CA PRO A 173 13.03 -30.64 6.39
C PRO A 173 12.28 -29.65 5.49
N LEU A 174 11.99 -30.09 4.27
CA LEU A 174 11.24 -29.31 3.28
C LEU A 174 9.72 -29.51 3.45
N PRO A 175 8.89 -28.53 3.06
CA PRO A 175 9.30 -27.20 2.59
C PRO A 175 9.54 -26.20 3.73
N PHE A 176 10.23 -25.09 3.42
CA PHE A 176 10.41 -23.96 4.34
C PHE A 176 10.44 -22.63 3.59
N ILE A 177 10.33 -21.53 4.34
CA ILE A 177 10.38 -20.17 3.81
C ILE A 177 11.71 -19.53 4.20
N LEU A 178 12.36 -18.88 3.23
CA LEU A 178 13.47 -17.97 3.48
C LEU A 178 12.99 -16.53 3.32
N LYS A 179 13.37 -15.66 4.24
CA LYS A 179 13.19 -14.21 4.11
C LYS A 179 14.51 -13.50 4.32
N THR A 180 14.69 -12.35 3.68
CA THR A 180 15.88 -11.53 3.89
C THR A 180 15.97 -11.07 5.35
N GLY A 181 17.18 -11.07 5.90
CA GLY A 181 17.45 -10.68 7.28
C GLY A 181 18.41 -9.49 7.39
N ASP A 182 18.65 -8.75 6.30
CA ASP A 182 19.51 -7.57 6.28
C ASP A 182 18.85 -6.31 6.89
N GLY A 183 17.55 -6.38 7.20
CA GLY A 183 16.77 -5.29 7.78
C GLY A 183 16.29 -4.25 6.78
N ARG A 184 16.51 -4.46 5.48
CA ARG A 184 15.95 -3.58 4.46
C ARG A 184 14.45 -3.82 4.34
N PRO A 185 13.64 -2.75 4.18
CA PRO A 185 12.24 -2.89 3.84
C PRO A 185 12.09 -3.58 2.47
N THR A 186 11.16 -4.52 2.37
CA THR A 186 10.78 -5.14 1.10
C THR A 186 9.30 -4.95 0.83
N SER A 187 8.86 -5.11 -0.43
CA SER A 187 7.44 -5.12 -0.80
C SER A 187 7.15 -6.11 -1.92
N GLY A 188 5.88 -6.51 -2.07
CA GLY A 188 5.42 -7.31 -3.22
C GLY A 188 6.07 -8.70 -3.33
N GLY A 189 6.38 -9.33 -2.20
CA GLY A 189 7.03 -10.65 -2.17
C GLY A 189 8.55 -10.64 -2.39
N CYS A 190 9.14 -9.49 -2.71
CA CYS A 190 10.60 -9.36 -2.77
C CYS A 190 11.22 -9.73 -1.42
N GLY A 191 12.32 -10.49 -1.48
CA GLY A 191 13.01 -10.97 -0.30
C GLY A 191 12.28 -12.10 0.45
N VAL A 192 11.40 -12.86 -0.22
CA VAL A 192 10.78 -14.09 0.30
C VAL A 192 10.93 -15.21 -0.73
N LEU A 193 11.39 -16.39 -0.31
CA LEU A 193 11.52 -17.58 -1.16
C LEU A 193 10.86 -18.79 -0.52
N PHE A 194 10.05 -19.52 -1.30
CA PHE A 194 9.53 -20.83 -0.93
C PHE A 194 10.49 -21.91 -1.42
N ILE A 195 11.06 -22.67 -0.48
CA ILE A 195 12.02 -23.73 -0.77
C ILE A 195 11.32 -25.08 -0.57
N GLU A 196 11.05 -25.74 -1.68
CA GLU A 196 10.43 -27.08 -1.75
C GLU A 196 11.41 -28.15 -2.27
N ARG A 197 12.57 -27.71 -2.77
CA ARG A 197 13.66 -28.57 -3.27
C ARG A 197 15.01 -28.02 -2.84
N THR A 198 15.90 -28.89 -2.37
CA THR A 198 17.25 -28.52 -1.90
C THR A 198 18.06 -27.80 -2.98
N GLU A 199 17.86 -28.14 -4.26
CA GLU A 199 18.58 -27.52 -5.38
C GLU A 199 18.35 -26.01 -5.48
N GLN A 200 17.21 -25.51 -4.98
CA GLN A 200 16.92 -24.07 -4.97
C GLN A 200 17.91 -23.29 -4.11
N LEU A 201 18.50 -23.89 -3.06
CA LEU A 201 19.48 -23.21 -2.21
C LEU A 201 20.73 -22.80 -2.98
N HIS A 202 21.12 -23.58 -4.00
CA HIS A 202 22.29 -23.28 -4.82
C HIS A 202 22.04 -22.20 -5.88
N THR A 203 20.80 -21.76 -6.06
CA THR A 203 20.45 -20.69 -7.00
C THR A 203 20.28 -19.33 -6.31
N ILE A 204 20.34 -19.28 -4.98
CA ILE A 204 20.19 -18.05 -4.21
C ILE A 204 21.49 -17.24 -4.35
N SER A 205 21.38 -16.02 -4.88
CA SER A 205 22.46 -15.05 -5.06
C SER A 205 22.31 -13.85 -4.11
N GLU A 206 23.30 -12.96 -4.10
CA GLU A 206 23.27 -11.70 -3.33
C GLU A 206 22.11 -10.78 -3.73
N ASP A 207 21.46 -11.01 -4.88
CA ASP A 207 20.24 -10.31 -5.29
C ASP A 207 19.08 -10.57 -4.32
N PHE A 208 19.10 -11.71 -3.61
CA PHE A 208 18.15 -11.98 -2.53
C PHE A 208 18.40 -11.02 -1.36
N GLY A 209 19.65 -10.82 -0.95
CA GLY A 209 20.04 -9.95 0.15
C GLY A 209 21.35 -10.40 0.80
N ASP A 210 21.59 -9.99 2.04
CA ASP A 210 22.75 -10.47 2.82
C ASP A 210 22.61 -11.97 3.12
N LEU A 211 23.37 -12.78 2.39
CA LEU A 211 23.33 -14.25 2.51
C LEU A 211 23.94 -14.77 3.82
N SER A 212 24.64 -13.92 4.58
CA SER A 212 25.11 -14.27 5.92
C SER A 212 24.01 -14.17 6.98
N THR A 213 22.92 -13.47 6.67
CA THR A 213 21.85 -13.13 7.60
C THR A 213 20.48 -13.32 6.95
N ILE A 214 20.02 -14.57 6.91
CA ILE A 214 18.72 -14.99 6.36
C ILE A 214 17.79 -15.42 7.49
N ILE A 215 16.51 -15.11 7.38
CA ILE A 215 15.47 -15.65 8.26
C ILE A 215 14.98 -16.97 7.66
N LEU A 216 15.25 -18.08 8.33
CA LEU A 216 14.63 -19.38 8.05
C LEU A 216 13.34 -19.48 8.87
N GLU A 217 12.22 -19.73 8.21
CA GLU A 217 10.90 -19.85 8.80
C GLU A 217 10.25 -21.19 8.39
N GLU A 218 9.59 -21.86 9.32
CA GLU A 218 8.81 -23.06 9.02
C GLU A 218 7.69 -22.74 8.03
N TYR A 219 7.48 -23.61 7.05
CA TYR A 219 6.32 -23.48 6.18
C TYR A 219 5.05 -23.86 6.94
N ILE A 220 4.14 -22.91 7.07
CA ILE A 220 2.83 -23.12 7.66
C ILE A 220 1.86 -23.45 6.52
N GLU A 221 1.29 -24.66 6.51
CA GLU A 221 0.11 -24.94 5.69
C GLU A 221 -1.06 -24.06 6.16
N TYR A 222 -1.77 -23.42 5.23
CA TYR A 222 -2.81 -22.45 5.56
C TYR A 222 -4.04 -22.62 4.67
N ASP A 223 -5.20 -22.23 5.20
CA ASP A 223 -6.48 -22.23 4.49
C ASP A 223 -6.71 -20.89 3.77
N ARG A 224 -6.28 -19.79 4.41
CA ARG A 224 -6.49 -18.41 3.94
C ARG A 224 -5.33 -17.52 4.34
N ASN A 225 -5.09 -16.47 3.55
CA ASN A 225 -4.15 -15.39 3.85
C ASN A 225 -4.90 -14.06 3.79
N PHE A 226 -4.90 -13.32 4.90
CA PHE A 226 -5.56 -12.03 5.01
C PHE A 226 -4.58 -10.94 5.46
N GLY A 227 -4.79 -9.72 4.97
CA GLY A 227 -4.24 -8.52 5.57
C GLY A 227 -5.21 -7.96 6.61
N PHE A 228 -4.80 -7.78 7.86
CA PHE A 228 -5.59 -7.09 8.90
C PHE A 228 -5.00 -5.70 9.14
N HIS A 229 -5.81 -4.66 8.99
CA HIS A 229 -5.32 -3.28 8.92
C HIS A 229 -5.72 -2.47 10.15
N PHE A 230 -4.77 -1.69 10.64
CA PHE A 230 -4.91 -0.88 11.83
C PHE A 230 -4.36 0.52 11.57
N ALA A 231 -4.79 1.48 12.38
CA ALA A 231 -4.19 2.80 12.44
C ALA A 231 -3.94 3.19 13.89
N ALA A 232 -2.89 3.98 14.12
CA ALA A 232 -2.61 4.62 15.38
C ALA A 232 -2.47 6.13 15.15
N ASP A 233 -3.23 6.92 15.89
CA ASP A 233 -3.12 8.37 15.87
C ASP A 233 -1.92 8.88 16.67
N GLN A 234 -1.64 10.18 16.57
CA GLN A 234 -0.57 10.88 17.32
C GLN A 234 -0.73 10.81 18.85
N HIS A 235 -1.87 10.35 19.36
CA HIS A 235 -2.13 10.14 20.78
C HIS A 235 -1.95 8.67 21.20
N GLY A 236 -1.61 7.78 20.26
CA GLY A 236 -1.47 6.35 20.47
C GLY A 236 -2.79 5.59 20.51
N THR A 237 -3.90 6.21 20.09
CA THR A 237 -5.20 5.52 19.98
C THR A 237 -5.17 4.61 18.77
N VAL A 238 -5.37 3.31 18.98
CA VAL A 238 -5.39 2.32 17.91
C VAL A 238 -6.83 2.05 17.45
N SER A 239 -7.05 2.05 16.15
CA SER A 239 -8.31 1.65 15.49
C SER A 239 -8.08 0.49 14.53
N PHE A 240 -9.08 -0.37 14.38
CA PHE A 240 -9.13 -1.39 13.33
C PHE A 240 -9.79 -0.78 12.10
N LEU A 241 -9.13 -0.88 10.94
CA LEU A 241 -9.61 -0.35 9.67
C LEU A 241 -10.39 -1.39 8.86
N GLY A 242 -10.11 -2.68 9.06
CA GLY A 242 -10.71 -3.77 8.30
C GLY A 242 -9.71 -4.82 7.86
N LYS A 243 -10.18 -5.73 7.01
CA LYS A 243 -9.40 -6.84 6.44
C LYS A 243 -9.41 -6.82 4.92
N SER A 244 -8.35 -7.37 4.34
CA SER A 244 -8.19 -7.57 2.91
C SER A 244 -7.83 -9.02 2.59
N GLU A 245 -8.38 -9.55 1.51
CA GLU A 245 -7.95 -10.82 0.94
C GLU A 245 -7.30 -10.55 -0.41
N GLN A 246 -6.03 -10.91 -0.54
CA GLN A 246 -5.26 -10.62 -1.74
C GLN A 246 -5.75 -11.47 -2.91
N VAL A 247 -5.90 -10.84 -4.06
CA VAL A 247 -6.14 -11.51 -5.33
C VAL A 247 -4.82 -11.51 -6.08
N VAL A 248 -4.29 -12.70 -6.34
CA VAL A 248 -3.07 -12.91 -7.11
C VAL A 248 -3.36 -13.72 -8.38
N ASN A 249 -2.46 -13.69 -9.35
CA ASN A 249 -2.53 -14.57 -10.51
C ASN A 249 -1.68 -15.84 -10.31
N ASP A 250 -1.60 -16.67 -11.35
CA ASP A 250 -0.85 -17.93 -11.34
C ASP A 250 0.67 -17.72 -11.10
N ASP A 251 1.19 -16.54 -11.43
CA ASP A 251 2.58 -16.13 -11.18
C ASP A 251 2.79 -15.47 -9.80
N ASN A 252 1.76 -15.46 -8.95
CA ASN A 252 1.71 -14.78 -7.64
C ASN A 252 1.86 -13.24 -7.70
N CYS A 253 1.60 -12.63 -8.86
CA CYS A 253 1.51 -11.18 -9.01
C CYS A 253 0.23 -10.64 -8.35
N PHE A 254 0.38 -9.60 -7.53
CA PHE A 254 -0.73 -8.92 -6.88
C PHE A 254 -1.61 -8.16 -7.89
N ARG A 255 -2.91 -8.50 -7.93
CA ARG A 255 -3.94 -7.87 -8.79
C ARG A 255 -4.92 -6.98 -8.05
N GLY A 256 -4.79 -6.90 -6.73
CA GLY A 256 -5.72 -6.16 -5.88
C GLY A 256 -6.19 -6.99 -4.70
N SER A 257 -7.30 -6.58 -4.08
CA SER A 257 -7.83 -7.28 -2.91
C SER A 257 -9.32 -7.09 -2.76
N TRP A 258 -10.00 -8.13 -2.31
CA TRP A 258 -11.30 -7.97 -1.67
C TRP A 258 -11.08 -7.28 -0.34
N ILE A 259 -11.85 -6.23 -0.03
CA ILE A 259 -11.72 -5.48 1.21
C ILE A 259 -13.04 -5.43 1.97
N SER A 260 -12.97 -5.44 3.29
CA SER A 260 -14.15 -5.33 4.15
C SER A 260 -13.76 -4.77 5.52
N THR A 261 -14.62 -3.94 6.10
CA THR A 261 -14.48 -3.47 7.50
C THR A 261 -15.02 -4.49 8.52
N ASN A 262 -15.71 -5.54 8.07
CA ASN A 262 -16.23 -6.58 8.95
C ASN A 262 -15.09 -7.49 9.44
N ALA A 263 -14.98 -7.62 10.76
CA ALA A 263 -14.02 -8.48 11.42
C ALA A 263 -14.44 -9.95 11.45
N GLU A 264 -15.74 -10.26 11.38
CA GLU A 264 -16.23 -11.64 11.58
C GLU A 264 -15.67 -12.63 10.54
N PRO A 265 -15.39 -13.89 10.94
CA PRO A 265 -15.36 -14.44 12.31
C PRO A 265 -13.96 -14.40 12.97
N PHE A 266 -13.18 -13.35 12.72
CA PHE A 266 -11.75 -13.27 13.04
C PHE A 266 -11.44 -12.35 14.24
N GLU A 267 -12.34 -12.26 15.21
CA GLU A 267 -12.20 -11.35 16.36
C GLU A 267 -10.89 -11.60 17.13
N ARG A 268 -10.51 -12.87 17.30
CA ARG A 268 -9.24 -13.27 17.96
C ARG A 268 -8.00 -12.73 17.24
N VAL A 269 -8.04 -12.67 15.91
CA VAL A 269 -6.93 -12.13 15.11
C VAL A 269 -6.87 -10.61 15.27
N VAL A 270 -8.04 -9.96 15.29
CA VAL A 270 -8.15 -8.52 15.52
C VAL A 270 -7.65 -8.13 16.91
N GLU A 271 -8.02 -8.88 17.96
CA GLU A 271 -7.51 -8.69 19.32
C GLU A 271 -5.98 -8.81 19.41
N ALA A 272 -5.40 -9.85 18.79
CA ALA A 272 -3.95 -10.00 18.72
C ALA A 272 -3.31 -8.85 17.91
N GLY A 273 -3.93 -8.43 16.80
CA GLY A 273 -3.48 -7.30 15.99
C GLY A 273 -3.49 -5.97 16.75
N PHE A 274 -4.47 -5.73 17.63
CA PHE A 274 -4.44 -4.57 18.54
C PHE A 274 -3.22 -4.61 19.46
N GLN A 275 -2.87 -5.78 20.01
CA GLN A 275 -1.68 -5.92 20.84
C GLN A 275 -0.39 -5.67 20.03
N VAL A 276 -0.30 -6.18 18.80
CA VAL A 276 0.83 -5.92 17.89
C VAL A 276 0.96 -4.43 17.61
N MET A 277 -0.14 -3.76 17.25
CA MET A 277 -0.13 -2.34 16.94
C MET A 277 0.19 -1.49 18.19
N GLN A 278 -0.24 -1.90 19.39
CA GLN A 278 0.17 -1.26 20.64
C GLN A 278 1.68 -1.38 20.90
N ASN A 279 2.30 -2.53 20.60
CA ASN A 279 3.74 -2.69 20.69
C ASN A 279 4.48 -1.79 19.69
N ILE A 280 3.95 -1.65 18.47
CA ILE A 280 4.46 -0.73 17.43
C ILE A 280 4.35 0.73 17.90
N VAL A 281 3.23 1.13 18.50
CA VAL A 281 3.05 2.48 19.09
C VAL A 281 4.02 2.70 20.25
N ALA A 282 4.22 1.70 21.11
CA ALA A 282 5.18 1.78 22.21
C ALA A 282 6.63 1.94 21.73
N ALA A 283 6.96 1.46 20.52
CA ALA A 283 8.24 1.71 19.86
C ALA A 283 8.36 3.14 19.29
N GLY A 284 7.29 3.94 19.32
CA GLY A 284 7.27 5.34 18.89
C GLY A 284 6.66 5.60 17.51
N TYR A 285 6.00 4.59 16.91
CA TYR A 285 5.38 4.74 15.60
C TYR A 285 3.97 5.38 15.69
N VAL A 286 3.65 6.18 14.67
CA VAL A 286 2.31 6.74 14.41
C VAL A 286 2.00 6.50 12.94
N GLY A 287 0.77 6.11 12.60
CA GLY A 287 0.38 5.83 11.22
C GLY A 287 -0.45 4.56 11.07
N THR A 288 -0.45 4.02 9.85
CA THR A 288 -1.21 2.81 9.49
C THR A 288 -0.30 1.59 9.41
N ALA A 289 -0.88 0.40 9.57
CA ALA A 289 -0.19 -0.86 9.35
C ALA A 289 -1.17 -1.91 8.81
N GLY A 290 -0.68 -2.80 7.95
CA GLY A 290 -1.43 -3.98 7.52
C GLY A 290 -0.64 -5.24 7.82
N PHE A 291 -1.22 -6.15 8.58
CA PHE A 291 -0.55 -7.36 8.99
C PHE A 291 -0.99 -8.52 8.11
N ASP A 292 -0.05 -9.16 7.41
CA ASP A 292 -0.32 -10.37 6.65
C ASP A 292 -0.39 -11.55 7.62
N VAL A 293 -1.53 -12.24 7.63
CA VAL A 293 -1.86 -13.30 8.58
C VAL A 293 -2.31 -14.55 7.85
N LEU A 294 -1.61 -15.65 8.09
CA LEU A 294 -2.01 -16.98 7.66
C LEU A 294 -3.02 -17.56 8.65
N MET A 295 -4.10 -18.13 8.14
CA MET A 295 -5.13 -18.84 8.91
C MET A 295 -4.96 -20.34 8.70
N ARG A 296 -4.89 -21.12 9.78
CA ARG A 296 -4.86 -22.59 9.75
C ARG A 296 -5.83 -23.14 10.79
N GLY A 297 -7.04 -23.50 10.36
CA GLY A 297 -8.10 -23.90 11.28
C GLY A 297 -8.41 -22.79 12.31
N SER A 298 -8.17 -23.08 13.60
CA SER A 298 -8.35 -22.10 14.70
C SER A 298 -7.10 -21.29 15.03
N ASP A 299 -5.97 -21.63 14.42
CA ASP A 299 -4.67 -21.00 14.63
C ASP A 299 -4.40 -19.97 13.55
N PHE A 300 -3.57 -18.99 13.89
CA PHE A 300 -3.19 -17.92 12.98
C PHE A 300 -1.79 -17.41 13.29
N TYR A 301 -1.11 -16.92 12.25
CA TYR A 301 0.28 -16.52 12.31
C TYR A 301 0.53 -15.22 11.54
N PHE A 302 1.14 -14.24 12.20
CA PHE A 302 1.57 -12.99 11.57
C PHE A 302 2.88 -13.23 10.82
N ILE A 303 2.85 -13.16 9.50
CA ILE A 303 3.99 -13.47 8.63
C ILE A 303 4.72 -12.22 8.12
N ASP A 304 4.04 -11.07 8.09
CA ASP A 304 4.58 -9.75 7.76
C ASP A 304 3.72 -8.66 8.44
N LEU A 305 4.32 -7.54 8.86
CA LEU A 305 3.62 -6.48 9.62
C LEU A 305 3.32 -5.21 8.82
N ASN A 306 3.78 -5.13 7.57
CA ASN A 306 3.68 -3.96 6.69
C ASN A 306 3.27 -2.63 7.36
N VAL A 307 4.16 -2.07 8.20
CA VAL A 307 3.88 -0.91 9.07
C VAL A 307 3.97 0.41 8.29
N ARG A 308 2.95 0.65 7.45
CA ARG A 308 2.80 1.78 6.51
C ARG A 308 1.41 1.73 5.87
N PHE A 309 1.08 2.74 5.05
CA PHE A 309 0.00 2.56 4.09
C PHE A 309 0.39 1.52 3.05
N ASN A 310 -0.50 0.55 2.84
CA ASN A 310 -0.38 -0.43 1.77
C ASN A 310 -1.53 -0.28 0.76
N ALA A 311 -1.64 -1.21 -0.17
CA ALA A 311 -2.60 -1.17 -1.27
C ALA A 311 -4.05 -1.00 -0.79
N SER A 312 -4.45 -1.70 0.28
CA SER A 312 -5.83 -1.76 0.75
C SER A 312 -6.19 -0.65 1.74
N SER A 313 -5.20 -0.01 2.39
CA SER A 313 -5.44 0.95 3.47
C SER A 313 -6.38 2.08 3.07
N CYS A 314 -6.18 2.71 1.91
CA CYS A 314 -7.03 3.83 1.46
C CYS A 314 -8.47 3.37 1.20
N GLY A 315 -8.63 2.22 0.54
CA GLY A 315 -9.95 1.65 0.25
C GLY A 315 -10.73 1.30 1.52
N LEU A 316 -10.04 0.77 2.54
CA LEU A 316 -10.63 0.49 3.85
C LEU A 316 -11.04 1.76 4.57
N MET A 317 -10.20 2.80 4.57
CA MET A 317 -10.49 4.07 5.25
C MET A 317 -11.73 4.77 4.67
N ILE A 318 -12.00 4.63 3.37
CA ILE A 318 -13.19 5.22 2.73
C ILE A 318 -14.34 4.22 2.56
N TYR A 319 -14.17 2.96 2.97
CA TYR A 319 -15.10 1.86 2.69
C TYR A 319 -16.53 2.21 3.10
N LYS A 320 -16.70 2.71 4.33
CA LYS A 320 -18.02 3.03 4.85
C LYS A 320 -18.70 4.16 4.08
N SER A 321 -17.93 5.19 3.73
CA SER A 321 -18.44 6.31 2.92
C SER A 321 -18.82 5.86 1.52
N VAL A 322 -18.06 4.96 0.90
CA VAL A 322 -18.39 4.38 -0.41
C VAL A 322 -19.67 3.56 -0.33
N GLU A 323 -19.80 2.68 0.67
CA GLU A 323 -21.00 1.89 0.90
C GLU A 323 -22.23 2.81 1.11
N ASP A 324 -22.07 3.88 1.89
CA ASP A 324 -23.17 4.79 2.20
C ASP A 324 -23.62 5.62 0.99
N VAL A 325 -22.70 6.03 0.12
CA VAL A 325 -23.03 6.78 -1.10
C VAL A 325 -23.65 5.88 -2.17
N TYR A 326 -23.01 4.74 -2.46
CA TYR A 326 -23.40 3.91 -3.61
C TYR A 326 -24.33 2.74 -3.27
N LYS A 327 -24.50 2.42 -1.98
CA LYS A 327 -25.28 1.26 -1.49
C LYS A 327 -24.82 -0.07 -2.08
N LYS A 328 -23.51 -0.18 -2.32
CA LYS A 328 -22.82 -1.34 -2.88
C LYS A 328 -21.79 -1.87 -1.87
N PRO A 329 -22.11 -2.96 -1.13
CA PRO A 329 -21.29 -3.44 -0.02
C PRO A 329 -20.07 -4.26 -0.47
N VAL A 330 -20.06 -4.75 -1.71
CA VAL A 330 -18.93 -5.55 -2.21
C VAL A 330 -17.94 -4.62 -2.91
N ILE A 331 -16.72 -4.56 -2.38
CA ILE A 331 -15.66 -3.67 -2.86
C ILE A 331 -14.39 -4.47 -3.11
N ARG A 332 -13.88 -4.36 -4.33
CA ARG A 332 -12.58 -4.90 -4.73
C ARG A 332 -11.64 -3.75 -5.09
N LEU A 333 -10.52 -3.67 -4.39
CA LEU A 333 -9.38 -2.89 -4.86
C LEU A 333 -8.81 -3.57 -6.11
N SER A 334 -8.55 -2.80 -7.15
CA SER A 334 -8.01 -3.29 -8.42
C SER A 334 -6.84 -2.43 -8.89
N CYS A 335 -5.78 -3.10 -9.34
CA CYS A 335 -4.65 -2.49 -10.04
C CYS A 335 -4.80 -2.79 -11.54
N LEU A 336 -5.10 -1.75 -12.31
CA LEU A 336 -5.44 -1.80 -13.72
C LEU A 336 -4.40 -1.05 -14.56
N GLU A 337 -4.35 -1.40 -15.83
CA GLU A 337 -3.37 -0.90 -16.79
C GLU A 337 -4.07 -0.41 -18.06
N TRP A 338 -3.53 0.66 -18.65
CA TRP A 338 -4.03 1.22 -19.90
C TRP A 338 -2.89 1.43 -20.91
N GLU A 339 -3.01 0.78 -22.07
CA GLU A 339 -2.10 0.97 -23.20
C GLU A 339 -2.67 1.95 -24.23
N GLY A 340 -1.93 3.02 -24.50
CA GLY A 340 -2.24 4.00 -25.53
C GLY A 340 -2.36 5.41 -24.99
N ASP A 341 -3.19 6.22 -25.65
CA ASP A 341 -3.44 7.60 -25.23
C ASP A 341 -4.17 7.63 -23.88
N PHE A 342 -3.62 8.35 -22.92
CA PHE A 342 -4.16 8.38 -21.56
C PHE A 342 -5.55 9.04 -21.49
N GLY A 343 -5.85 9.99 -22.38
CA GLY A 343 -7.17 10.64 -22.45
C GLY A 343 -8.28 9.68 -22.87
N GLU A 344 -7.99 8.73 -23.76
CA GLU A 344 -8.90 7.62 -24.06
C GLU A 344 -9.15 6.75 -22.82
N GLY A 345 -8.09 6.43 -22.07
CA GLY A 345 -8.20 5.66 -20.82
C GLY A 345 -9.02 6.36 -19.76
N LEU A 346 -8.83 7.68 -19.59
CA LEU A 346 -9.66 8.50 -18.70
C LEU A 346 -11.13 8.49 -19.12
N SER A 347 -11.42 8.46 -20.42
CA SER A 347 -12.80 8.38 -20.92
C SER A 347 -13.46 7.04 -20.59
N VAL A 348 -12.70 5.94 -20.64
CA VAL A 348 -13.17 4.62 -20.19
C VAL A 348 -13.43 4.62 -18.70
N VAL A 349 -12.47 5.10 -17.88
CA VAL A 349 -12.65 5.22 -16.43
C VAL A 349 -13.89 6.06 -16.09
N ASP A 350 -14.10 7.18 -16.80
CA ASP A 350 -15.25 8.06 -16.60
C ASP A 350 -16.59 7.36 -16.86
N ALA A 351 -16.64 6.45 -17.85
CA ALA A 351 -17.83 5.67 -18.16
C ALA A 351 -18.19 4.73 -17.00
N TYR A 352 -17.21 4.02 -16.43
CA TYR A 352 -17.42 3.14 -15.27
C TYR A 352 -17.75 3.91 -13.99
N LEU A 353 -17.13 5.08 -13.80
CA LEU A 353 -17.46 5.99 -12.70
C LEU A 353 -18.91 6.48 -12.82
N SER A 354 -19.33 6.93 -14.01
CA SER A 354 -20.68 7.43 -14.26
C SER A 354 -21.77 6.36 -14.13
N GLN A 355 -21.39 5.09 -14.20
CA GLN A 355 -22.27 3.95 -13.94
C GLN A 355 -22.25 3.50 -12.47
N ASN A 356 -21.56 4.22 -11.59
CA ASN A 356 -21.36 3.86 -10.18
C ASN A 356 -20.75 2.46 -10.02
N GLN A 357 -19.79 2.10 -10.88
CA GLN A 357 -19.13 0.79 -10.88
C GLN A 357 -17.67 0.88 -10.46
N PHE A 358 -17.05 2.05 -10.58
CA PHE A 358 -15.63 2.26 -10.29
C PHE A 358 -15.37 3.58 -9.59
N ILE A 359 -14.48 3.58 -8.60
CA ILE A 359 -14.00 4.78 -7.90
C ILE A 359 -12.47 4.84 -8.08
N PRO A 360 -11.94 5.80 -8.85
CA PRO A 360 -10.49 5.94 -9.00
C PRO A 360 -9.86 6.36 -7.68
N LEU A 361 -8.72 5.76 -7.32
CA LEU A 361 -7.88 6.18 -6.20
C LEU A 361 -6.56 6.80 -6.69
N SER A 362 -6.02 6.32 -7.81
CA SER A 362 -4.84 6.88 -8.47
C SER A 362 -4.90 6.65 -9.97
N LEU A 363 -4.50 7.66 -10.74
CA LEU A 363 -4.50 7.64 -12.20
C LEU A 363 -3.16 8.23 -12.68
N LEU A 364 -2.17 7.37 -12.95
CA LEU A 364 -0.84 7.77 -13.38
C LEU A 364 -0.70 7.68 -14.90
N ASP A 365 -0.47 8.83 -15.53
CA ASP A 365 -0.08 8.94 -16.93
C ASP A 365 1.39 8.53 -17.11
N ALA A 366 1.63 7.42 -17.80
CA ALA A 366 2.97 6.90 -18.03
C ALA A 366 3.86 7.85 -18.85
N SER A 367 3.29 8.75 -19.66
CA SER A 367 4.06 9.69 -20.49
C SER A 367 4.85 10.71 -19.67
N TYR A 368 4.51 10.90 -18.39
CA TYR A 368 5.21 11.79 -17.47
C TYR A 368 6.37 11.13 -16.74
N VAL A 369 6.52 9.80 -16.80
CA VAL A 369 7.60 9.08 -16.10
C VAL A 369 8.77 8.90 -17.06
N ALA A 370 9.85 9.64 -16.80
CA ALA A 370 10.99 9.72 -17.71
C ALA A 370 11.60 8.35 -18.02
N ARG A 371 11.92 8.13 -19.30
CA ARG A 371 12.67 6.96 -19.80
C ARG A 371 11.99 5.60 -19.57
N LYS A 372 10.68 5.58 -19.24
CA LYS A 372 9.90 4.36 -19.12
C LYS A 372 8.84 4.30 -20.21
N THR A 373 8.78 3.16 -20.86
CA THR A 373 7.71 2.77 -21.78
C THR A 373 6.91 1.69 -21.09
N GLY A 374 5.60 1.90 -20.94
CA GLY A 374 4.71 0.95 -20.28
C GLY A 374 3.30 1.51 -20.22
N PRO A 375 2.33 0.69 -19.80
CA PRO A 375 0.96 1.15 -19.65
C PRO A 375 0.83 2.18 -18.54
N SER A 376 -0.07 3.13 -18.72
CA SER A 376 -0.52 4.01 -17.64
C SER A 376 -1.17 3.17 -16.54
N LYS A 377 -1.03 3.59 -15.29
CA LYS A 377 -1.49 2.81 -14.13
C LYS A 377 -2.76 3.42 -13.55
N ILE A 378 -3.76 2.59 -13.30
CA ILE A 378 -5.06 2.98 -12.77
C ILE A 378 -5.34 2.12 -11.55
N ILE A 379 -5.37 2.72 -10.37
CA ILE A 379 -5.70 2.05 -9.11
C ILE A 379 -7.06 2.55 -8.68
N GLY A 380 -7.98 1.66 -8.36
CA GLY A 380 -9.30 2.07 -7.87
C GLY A 380 -10.10 0.94 -7.24
N LEU A 381 -11.33 1.27 -6.88
CA LEU A 381 -12.28 0.36 -6.26
C LEU A 381 -13.37 0.00 -7.27
N VAL A 382 -13.50 -1.29 -7.59
CA VAL A 382 -14.67 -1.82 -8.30
C VAL A 382 -15.73 -2.18 -7.26
N ILE A 383 -16.95 -1.69 -7.46
CA ILE A 383 -18.04 -1.79 -6.48
C ILE A 383 -19.28 -2.49 -7.07
N GLY A 384 -19.91 -3.34 -6.26
CA GLY A 384 -21.10 -4.09 -6.66
C GLY A 384 -21.95 -4.56 -5.46
N HIS A 385 -23.06 -5.22 -5.77
CA HIS A 385 -23.93 -5.88 -4.81
C HIS A 385 -23.50 -7.31 -4.49
N SER A 386 -22.71 -7.94 -5.36
CA SER A 386 -22.13 -9.27 -5.15
C SER A 386 -20.74 -9.37 -5.77
N GLU A 387 -19.98 -10.39 -5.37
CA GLU A 387 -18.66 -10.68 -5.97
C GLU A 387 -18.78 -10.98 -7.47
N GLU A 388 -19.83 -11.68 -7.90
CA GLU A 388 -20.07 -11.98 -9.31
C GLU A 388 -20.34 -10.73 -10.16
N GLU A 389 -21.03 -9.73 -9.60
CA GLU A 389 -21.22 -8.44 -10.28
C GLU A 389 -19.87 -7.73 -10.46
N VAL A 390 -19.04 -7.68 -9.41
CA VAL A 390 -17.71 -7.05 -9.46
C VAL A 390 -16.81 -7.74 -10.49
N GLU A 391 -16.79 -9.06 -10.53
CA GLU A 391 -16.04 -9.81 -11.55
C GLU A 391 -16.59 -9.56 -12.96
N SER A 392 -17.91 -9.49 -13.13
CA SER A 392 -18.52 -9.16 -14.43
C SER A 392 -18.18 -7.74 -14.90
N ILE A 393 -18.04 -6.79 -13.98
CA ILE A 393 -17.59 -5.42 -14.29
C ILE A 393 -16.14 -5.45 -14.75
N LEU A 394 -15.26 -6.16 -14.05
CA LEU A 394 -13.85 -6.30 -14.43
C LEU A 394 -13.68 -6.95 -15.81
N LEU A 395 -14.47 -7.98 -16.13
CA LEU A 395 -14.50 -8.58 -17.47
C LEU A 395 -14.98 -7.60 -18.56
N SER A 396 -15.83 -6.64 -18.19
CA SER A 396 -16.25 -5.57 -19.12
C SER A 396 -15.13 -4.55 -19.29
N MET A 397 -14.46 -4.14 -18.20
CA MET A 397 -13.32 -3.24 -18.24
C MET A 397 -12.21 -3.78 -19.15
N GLU A 398 -11.91 -5.07 -19.06
CA GLU A 398 -10.91 -5.73 -19.90
C GLU A 398 -11.27 -5.68 -21.39
N LYS A 399 -12.55 -5.90 -21.74
CA LYS A 399 -13.05 -5.75 -23.12
C LYS A 399 -12.93 -4.32 -23.63
N ASP A 400 -13.06 -3.35 -22.74
CA ASP A 400 -12.85 -1.94 -23.01
C ASP A 400 -11.37 -1.52 -22.91
N ARG A 401 -10.45 -2.49 -22.83
CA ARG A 401 -8.97 -2.34 -22.80
C ARG A 401 -8.38 -1.79 -21.50
N LEU A 402 -9.16 -1.75 -20.43
CA LEU A 402 -8.67 -1.49 -19.07
C LEU A 402 -8.36 -2.83 -18.41
N THR A 403 -7.12 -3.30 -18.56
CA THR A 403 -6.71 -4.67 -18.21
C THR A 403 -6.22 -4.77 -16.77
N GLN A 404 -6.37 -5.94 -16.15
CA GLN A 404 -5.67 -6.21 -14.89
C GLN A 404 -4.18 -6.39 -15.19
N ARG A 405 -3.34 -6.01 -14.22
CA ARG A 405 -1.91 -6.29 -14.29
C ARG A 405 -1.66 -7.79 -14.47
N GLU A 406 -0.87 -8.14 -15.48
CA GLU A 406 -0.30 -9.48 -15.67
C GLU A 406 0.93 -9.69 -14.79
#